data_AF-A0A7L3B3I5-F1
#
_entry.id   AF-A0A7L3B3I5-F1
#
_cell.length_a   1.000
_cell.length_b   1.000
_cell.length_c   1.000
_cell.angle_alpha   90.00
_cell.angle_beta   90.00
_cell.angle_gamma   90.00
#
_symmetry.space_group_name_H-M   'P 1'
#
loop_
_entity.id
_entity.type
_entity.pdbx_description
1 polymer ?
#
loop_
_entity_poly.entity_id
_entity_poly.type
_entity_poly.pdbx_seq_one_letter_code
_entity_poly.pdbx_strand_id
1 'polypeptide(L)'
;MPGLYALPSWEPLPLKSSRVKACANGYSLSITAHLLYTNAREEPVEGIFIYPLEESEVVASFEAAAGSRRVTFQVQNRHRAQDCC
;
A
#
# COMPACT_ATOMS: atom_id res chain seq x y z
N MET A 1 -12.39 -0.93 0.33
CA MET A 1 -11.74 0.14 -0.46
C MET A 1 -10.38 0.40 0.18
N PRO A 2 -9.27 0.48 -0.57
CA PRO A 2 -7.95 0.68 0.02
C PRO A 2 -7.85 2.03 0.73
N GLY A 3 -7.11 2.09 1.83
CA GLY A 3 -7.10 3.30 2.66
C GLY A 3 -6.11 3.25 3.82
N LEU A 4 -5.81 4.43 4.37
CA LEU A 4 -5.05 4.60 5.61
C LEU A 4 -6.02 4.94 6.75
N TYR A 5 -5.92 4.23 7.87
CA TYR A 5 -6.84 4.34 9.01
C TYR A 5 -6.08 4.64 10.29
N ALA A 6 -6.67 5.42 11.20
CA ALA A 6 -6.10 5.74 12.50
C ALA A 6 -6.46 4.65 13.51
N LEU A 7 -5.50 4.21 14.32
CA LEU A 7 -5.74 3.31 15.44
C LEU A 7 -5.83 4.09 16.76
N PRO A 8 -6.65 3.63 17.73
CA PRO A 8 -7.55 2.48 17.67
C PRO A 8 -8.95 2.81 17.11
N SER A 9 -9.20 4.06 16.70
CA SER A 9 -10.56 4.50 16.30
C SER A 9 -11.05 3.88 14.99
N TRP A 10 -10.16 3.33 14.16
CA TRP A 10 -10.41 2.83 12.82
C TRP A 10 -11.06 3.88 11.89
N GLU A 11 -10.87 5.16 12.21
CA GLU A 11 -11.33 6.24 11.36
C GLU A 11 -10.41 6.40 10.15
N PRO A 12 -10.95 6.56 8.93
CA PRO A 12 -10.12 6.78 7.76
C PRO A 12 -9.41 8.15 7.86
N LEU A 13 -8.11 8.18 7.59
CA LEU A 13 -7.40 9.44 7.42
C LEU A 13 -7.85 10.10 6.11
N PRO A 14 -8.06 11.43 6.10
CA PRO A 14 -8.43 12.14 4.89
C PRO A 14 -7.37 12.01 3.79
N LEU A 15 -7.81 11.56 2.62
CA LEU A 15 -7.01 11.54 1.40
C LEU A 15 -6.97 12.95 0.81
N LYS A 16 -5.81 13.59 0.84
CA LYS A 16 -5.60 14.96 0.31
C LYS A 16 -5.47 14.96 -1.20
N SER A 17 -4.79 13.97 -1.78
CA SER A 17 -4.66 13.83 -3.22
C SER A 17 -4.32 12.39 -3.61
N SER A 18 -4.73 12.00 -4.80
CA SER A 18 -4.36 10.74 -5.41
C SER A 18 -3.84 10.94 -6.83
N ARG A 19 -2.88 10.10 -7.21
CA ARG A 19 -2.46 9.95 -8.60
C ARG A 19 -2.37 8.48 -8.91
N VAL A 20 -3.25 8.02 -9.79
CA VAL A 20 -3.28 6.63 -10.23
C VAL A 20 -2.81 6.57 -11.67
N LYS A 21 -1.86 5.68 -11.93
CA LYS A 21 -1.44 5.30 -13.28
C LYS A 21 -1.78 3.85 -13.50
N ALA A 22 -2.31 3.54 -14.68
CA ALA A 22 -2.63 2.19 -15.09
C ALA A 22 -1.99 1.91 -16.45
N CYS A 23 -1.35 0.76 -16.59
CA CYS A 23 -0.73 0.30 -17.82
C CYS A 23 -1.25 -1.11 -18.13
N ALA A 24 -1.87 -1.28 -19.29
CA ALA A 24 -2.29 -2.59 -19.77
C ALA A 24 -1.25 -3.15 -20.74
N ASN A 25 -0.91 -4.43 -20.61
CA ASN A 25 -0.04 -5.17 -21.52
C ASN A 25 -0.61 -6.57 -21.73
N GLY A 26 -1.22 -6.80 -22.89
CA GLY A 26 -1.98 -8.03 -23.14
C GLY A 26 -3.10 -8.21 -22.12
N TYR A 27 -3.08 -9.34 -21.40
CA TYR A 27 -4.05 -9.67 -20.35
C TYR A 27 -3.64 -9.20 -18.94
N SER A 28 -2.53 -8.48 -18.82
CA SER A 28 -2.03 -7.98 -17.55
C SER A 28 -2.32 -6.48 -17.39
N LEU A 29 -2.80 -6.10 -16.19
CA LEU A 29 -2.98 -4.71 -15.79
C LEU A 29 -2.01 -4.39 -14.65
N SER A 30 -1.18 -3.37 -14.82
CA SER A 30 -0.32 -2.83 -13.77
C SER A 30 -0.88 -1.51 -13.29
N ILE A 31 -1.06 -1.37 -11.97
CA ILE A 31 -1.56 -0.16 -11.34
C ILE A 31 -0.48 0.39 -10.41
N THR A 32 -0.23 1.69 -10.48
CA THR A 32 0.59 2.43 -9.52
C THR A 32 -0.23 3.57 -8.94
N ALA A 33 -0.50 3.50 -7.64
CA ALA A 33 -1.26 4.51 -6.92
C ALA A 33 -0.35 5.28 -5.95
N HIS A 34 -0.26 6.60 -6.14
CA HIS A 34 0.33 7.52 -5.17
C HIS A 34 -0.81 8.17 -4.37
N LEU A 35 -0.85 7.92 -3.07
CA LEU A 35 -1.92 8.37 -2.17
C LEU A 35 -1.31 9.24 -1.09
N LEU A 36 -1.74 10.51 -1.01
CA LEU A 36 -1.27 11.46 0.01
C LEU A 36 -2.37 11.66 1.05
N TYR A 37 -2.10 11.21 2.27
CA TYR A 37 -3.00 11.39 3.41
C TYR A 37 -2.55 12.56 4.29
N THR A 38 -3.49 13.15 5.02
CA THR A 38 -3.18 14.18 6.03
C THR A 38 -3.68 13.74 7.39
N ASN A 39 -2.86 13.94 8.42
CA ASN A 39 -3.34 13.92 9.79
C ASN A 39 -4.01 15.28 10.08
N ALA A 40 -5.29 15.27 10.40
CA ALA A 40 -6.04 16.49 10.76
C ALA A 40 -6.02 16.78 12.27
N ARG A 41 -5.48 15.85 13.07
CA ARG A 41 -5.35 15.99 14.52
C ARG A 41 -4.04 16.69 14.86
N GLU A 42 -4.00 17.37 16.00
CA GLU A 42 -2.78 18.00 16.50
C GLU A 42 -1.77 16.96 17.00
N GLU A 43 -2.28 15.85 17.54
CA GLU A 43 -1.47 14.76 18.07
C GLU A 43 -1.00 13.81 16.97
N PRO A 44 0.16 13.15 17.15
CA PRO A 44 0.59 12.05 16.30
C PRO A 44 -0.45 10.93 16.28
N VAL A 45 -0.68 10.35 15.10
CA VAL A 45 -1.58 9.21 14.91
C VAL A 45 -0.82 7.97 14.49
N GLU A 46 -1.19 6.84 15.07
CA GLU A 46 -0.78 5.53 14.57
C GLU A 46 -1.68 5.14 13.40
N GLY A 47 -1.08 4.84 12.25
CA GLY A 47 -1.78 4.58 11.00
C GLY A 47 -1.59 3.15 10.51
N ILE A 48 -2.67 2.52 10.04
CA ILE A 48 -2.64 1.24 9.32
C ILE A 48 -3.12 1.44 7.88
N PHE A 49 -2.32 1.00 6.91
CA PHE A 49 -2.73 0.99 5.50
C PHE A 49 -3.28 -0.38 5.13
N ILE A 50 -4.47 -0.40 4.54
CA ILE A 50 -5.17 -1.62 4.13
C ILE A 50 -5.35 -1.58 2.63
N TYR A 51 -4.89 -2.62 1.93
CA TYR A 51 -5.18 -2.88 0.53
C TYR A 51 -5.76 -4.30 0.40
N PRO A 52 -7.05 -4.46 0.11
CA PRO A 52 -7.63 -5.78 -0.14
C PRO A 52 -7.11 -6.30 -1.49
N LEU A 53 -6.53 -7.50 -1.48
CA LEU A 53 -6.07 -8.19 -2.69
C LEU A 53 -7.10 -9.23 -3.11
N GLU A 54 -7.47 -9.20 -4.38
CA GLU A 54 -8.21 -10.28 -5.02
C GLU A 54 -7.26 -11.43 -5.41
N GLU A 55 -7.81 -12.62 -5.66
CA GLU A 55 -7.01 -13.84 -5.94
C GLU A 55 -6.09 -13.70 -7.17
N SER A 56 -6.49 -12.90 -8.17
CA SER A 56 -5.71 -12.63 -9.38
C SER A 56 -4.77 -11.43 -9.27
N GLU A 57 -4.70 -10.77 -8.11
CA GLU A 57 -3.91 -9.56 -7.90
C GLU A 57 -2.65 -9.83 -7.07
N VAL A 58 -1.61 -9.04 -7.32
CA VAL A 58 -0.38 -9.06 -6.52
C VAL A 58 0.15 -7.65 -6.31
N VAL A 59 0.65 -7.36 -5.11
CA VAL A 59 1.40 -6.12 -4.86
C VAL A 59 2.87 -6.36 -5.18
N ALA A 60 3.36 -5.73 -6.24
CA ALA A 60 4.77 -5.81 -6.62
C ALA A 60 5.69 -4.92 -5.74
N SER A 61 5.17 -3.78 -5.26
CA SER A 61 5.92 -2.81 -4.46
C SER A 61 5.00 -1.92 -3.63
N PHE A 62 5.46 -1.49 -2.46
CA PHE A 62 4.78 -0.53 -1.60
C PHE A 62 5.81 0.28 -0.84
N GLU A 63 5.54 1.57 -0.76
CA GLU A 63 6.37 2.53 -0.05
C GLU A 63 5.46 3.46 0.74
N ALA A 64 5.83 3.69 2.00
CA ALA A 64 5.20 4.66 2.87
C ALA A 64 6.24 5.72 3.29
N ALA A 65 5.84 6.99 3.20
CA ALA A 65 6.67 8.12 3.59
C ALA A 65 5.92 9.00 4.59
N ALA A 66 6.57 9.34 5.70
CA ALA A 66 6.07 10.27 6.72
C ALA A 66 7.20 11.20 7.18
N GLY A 67 7.08 12.50 6.87
CA GLY A 67 8.16 13.46 7.10
C GLY A 67 9.44 13.05 6.33
N SER A 68 10.55 12.91 7.05
CA SER A 68 11.84 12.45 6.50
C SER A 68 12.00 10.93 6.47
N ARG A 69 11.05 10.16 7.02
CA ARG A 69 11.13 8.70 7.12
C ARG A 69 10.45 8.07 5.92
N ARG A 70 11.13 7.12 5.28
CA ARG A 70 10.58 6.25 4.23
C ARG A 70 10.77 4.81 4.63
N VAL A 71 9.72 4.01 4.43
CA VAL A 71 9.72 2.56 4.62
C VAL A 71 9.28 1.96 3.30
N THR A 72 10.04 0.99 2.81
CA THR A 72 9.72 0.24 1.60
C THR A 72 9.63 -1.23 1.94
N PHE A 73 8.80 -1.96 1.21
CA PHE A 73 8.79 -3.42 1.25
C PHE A 73 9.15 -3.97 -0.12
N GLN A 74 9.92 -5.04 -0.13
CA GLN A 74 10.18 -5.81 -1.34
C GLN A 74 9.56 -7.19 -1.15
N VAL A 75 8.61 -7.54 -2.03
CA VAL A 75 8.19 -8.93 -2.17
C VAL A 75 9.34 -9.68 -2.79
N GLN A 76 9.99 -10.52 -1.99
CA GLN A 76 10.92 -11.49 -2.53
C GLN A 76 10.14 -12.73 -2.93
N ASN A 77 10.39 -13.19 -4.15
CA ASN A 77 9.83 -14.44 -4.60
C ASN A 77 10.40 -15.56 -3.71
N ARG A 78 9.57 -16.52 -3.31
CA ARG A 78 10.11 -17.74 -2.71
C ARG A 78 10.90 -18.41 -3.83
N HIS A 79 12.23 -18.36 -3.79
CA HIS A 79 13.03 -19.35 -4.50
C HIS A 79 12.44 -20.71 -4.13
N ARG A 80 12.22 -21.58 -5.13
CA ARG A 80 11.69 -22.94 -4.93
C ARG A 80 12.28 -23.46 -3.62
N ALA A 81 11.43 -23.69 -2.62
CA ALA A 81 11.83 -24.54 -1.51
C ALA A 81 12.43 -25.76 -2.20
N GLN A 82 13.74 -25.99 -2.01
CA GLN A 82 14.38 -27.19 -2.52
C GLN A 82 13.46 -28.34 -2.13
N ASP A 83 13.02 -29.11 -3.11
CA ASP A 83 12.24 -30.31 -2.86
C ASP A 83 12.95 -31.07 -1.74
N CYS A 84 12.28 -31.21 -0.59
CA CYS A 84 12.77 -32.06 0.47
C CYS A 84 12.81 -33.48 -0.10
N CYS A 85 14.01 -33.96 -0.40
CA CYS A 85 14.33 -35.36 -0.61
C CYS A 85 14.83 -35.95 0.71
#